data_AF-A0A7U9SS79-F1
#
_entry.id   AF-A0A7U9SS79-F1
#
_cell.length_a   1.000
_cell.length_b   1.000
_cell.length_c   1.000
_cell.angle_alpha   90.00
_cell.angle_beta   90.00
_cell.angle_gamma   90.00
#
_symmetry.space_group_name_H-M   'P 1'
#
loop_
_entity.id
_entity.type
_entity.pdbx_description
1 polymer ?
#
loop_
_entity_poly.entity_id
_entity_poly.type
_entity_poly.pdbx_seq_one_letter_code
_entity_poly.pdbx_strand_id
1 'polypeptide(L)'
;MESEINGKKCLIRDDIDWEQKDAMGRTNKERAQQGLSPINKEGKVIELHHIGQHAGSPLAELKTEEHRGKGNDAVLHNKSKETEIDRQVFQTERAGHWQARANEGGN
;
A
#
# COMPACT_ATOMS: atom_id res chain seq x y z
N MET A 1 -3.81 -10.45 -5.78
CA MET A 1 -3.21 -11.76 -5.45
C MET A 1 -2.55 -11.64 -4.08
N GLU A 2 -2.41 -12.72 -3.31
CA GLU A 2 -1.65 -12.68 -2.05
C GLU A 2 -0.17 -12.95 -2.35
N SER A 3 0.72 -12.09 -1.86
CA SER A 3 2.17 -12.28 -1.88
C SER A 3 2.76 -11.99 -0.51
N GLU A 4 3.86 -12.64 -0.17
CA GLU A 4 4.60 -12.34 1.05
C GLU A 4 5.67 -11.28 0.75
N ILE A 5 5.53 -10.11 1.36
CA ILE A 5 6.47 -9.00 1.18
C ILE A 5 7.03 -8.65 2.55
N ASN A 6 8.36 -8.69 2.66
CA ASN A 6 9.04 -8.38 3.92
C ASN A 6 8.55 -9.25 5.11
N GLY A 7 8.27 -10.54 4.84
CA GLY A 7 7.78 -11.50 5.83
C GLY A 7 6.32 -11.29 6.26
N LYS A 8 5.56 -10.41 5.59
CA LYS A 8 4.13 -10.23 5.82
C LYS A 8 3.32 -10.56 4.57
N LYS A 9 2.21 -11.28 4.77
CA LYS A 9 1.22 -11.51 3.73
C LYS A 9 0.58 -10.19 3.32
N CYS A 10 0.54 -9.93 2.01
CA CYS A 10 -0.08 -8.75 1.43
C CYS A 10 -0.93 -9.13 0.22
N LEU A 11 -2.15 -8.60 0.17
CA LEU A 11 -2.97 -8.59 -1.04
C LEU A 11 -2.43 -7.51 -1.98
N ILE A 12 -1.54 -7.91 -2.87
CA ILE A 12 -0.93 -7.03 -3.86
C ILE A 12 -1.83 -6.85 -5.08
N ARG A 13 -1.65 -5.70 -5.71
CA ARG A 13 -2.22 -5.36 -7.00
C ARG A 13 -1.24 -5.71 -8.11
N ASP A 14 -1.77 -6.38 -9.13
CA ASP A 14 -1.06 -6.71 -10.36
C ASP A 14 -1.24 -5.63 -11.43
N ASP A 15 -2.26 -4.78 -11.28
CA ASP A 15 -2.51 -3.63 -12.18
C ASP A 15 -1.59 -2.42 -11.93
N ILE A 16 -0.54 -2.58 -11.12
CA ILE A 16 0.47 -1.54 -10.88
C ILE A 16 1.47 -1.55 -12.04
N ASP A 17 1.40 -0.51 -12.85
CA ASP A 17 2.37 -0.24 -13.90
C ASP A 17 3.64 0.37 -13.28
N TRP A 18 4.76 -0.35 -13.29
CA TRP A 18 6.01 0.08 -12.65
C TRP A 18 6.73 1.21 -13.40
N GLU A 19 6.42 1.38 -14.68
CA GLU A 19 6.99 2.40 -15.56
C GLU A 19 6.13 3.68 -15.59
N GLN A 20 4.91 3.62 -15.06
CA GLN A 20 4.00 4.76 -14.93
C GLN A 20 4.69 5.89 -14.17
N LYS A 21 4.74 7.05 -14.82
CA LYS A 21 5.32 8.28 -14.27
C LYS A 21 4.27 9.11 -13.54
N ASP A 22 4.67 9.66 -12.40
CA ASP A 22 3.88 10.66 -11.69
C ASP A 22 3.96 12.04 -12.35
N ALA A 23 3.21 13.00 -11.82
CA ALA A 23 3.23 14.38 -12.31
C ALA A 23 4.63 15.02 -12.27
N MET A 24 5.53 14.54 -11.41
CA MET A 24 6.93 14.97 -11.33
C MET A 24 7.88 14.15 -12.22
N GLY A 25 7.36 13.21 -13.03
CA GLY A 25 8.14 12.41 -13.96
C GLY A 25 8.83 11.17 -13.36
N ARG A 26 8.60 10.83 -12.09
CA ARG A 26 9.19 9.64 -11.45
C ARG A 26 8.31 8.43 -11.71
N THR A 27 8.94 7.32 -12.09
CA THR A 27 8.26 6.03 -12.25
C THR A 27 7.78 5.47 -10.91
N ASN A 28 6.78 4.59 -10.96
CA ASN A 28 6.33 3.87 -9.77
C ASN A 28 7.46 3.07 -9.10
N LYS A 29 8.39 2.55 -9.90
CA LYS A 29 9.61 1.91 -9.38
C LYS A 29 10.45 2.88 -8.56
N GLU A 30 10.75 4.07 -9.09
CA GLU A 30 11.52 5.10 -8.36
C GLU A 30 10.81 5.57 -7.10
N ARG A 31 9.48 5.75 -7.17
CA ARG A 31 8.66 6.11 -6.00
C ARG A 31 8.80 5.05 -4.92
N ALA A 32 8.57 3.79 -5.27
CA ALA A 32 8.60 2.68 -4.33
C ALA A 32 10.00 2.43 -3.76
N GLN A 33 11.06 2.61 -4.54
CA GLN A 33 12.45 2.59 -4.06
C GLN A 33 12.74 3.68 -3.01
N GLN A 34 12.06 4.82 -3.11
CA GLN A 34 12.10 5.89 -2.10
C GLN A 34 11.12 5.66 -0.92
N GLY A 35 10.45 4.50 -0.87
CA GLY A 35 9.41 4.21 0.13
C GLY A 35 8.10 4.96 -0.10
N LEU A 36 7.92 5.58 -1.26
CA LEU A 36 6.70 6.26 -1.66
C LEU A 36 5.73 5.26 -2.30
N SER A 37 4.45 5.44 -1.99
CA SER A 37 3.40 4.67 -2.63
C SER A 37 3.38 4.89 -4.15
N PRO A 38 3.23 3.81 -4.95
CA PRO A 38 3.01 3.91 -6.39
C PRO A 38 1.64 4.54 -6.69
N ILE A 39 1.46 4.99 -7.92
CA ILE A 39 0.23 5.54 -8.46
C ILE A 39 -0.43 4.54 -9.41
N ASN A 40 -1.76 4.58 -9.48
CA ASN A 40 -2.52 3.82 -10.47
C ASN A 40 -2.48 4.52 -11.84
N LYS A 41 -3.13 3.90 -12.84
CA LYS A 41 -3.26 4.47 -14.21
C LYS A 41 -3.96 5.84 -14.26
N GLU A 42 -4.73 6.21 -13.24
CA GLU A 42 -5.36 7.53 -13.14
C GLU A 42 -4.44 8.58 -12.48
N GLY A 43 -3.23 8.20 -12.06
CA GLY A 43 -2.32 9.05 -11.29
C GLY A 43 -2.66 9.17 -9.81
N LYS A 44 -3.63 8.39 -9.30
CA LYS A 44 -4.00 8.34 -7.87
C LYS A 44 -3.09 7.40 -7.10
N VAL A 45 -2.71 7.77 -5.89
CA VAL A 45 -1.81 6.98 -5.05
C VAL A 45 -2.48 5.70 -4.54
N ILE A 46 -1.74 4.60 -4.56
CA ILE A 46 -2.14 3.32 -3.99
C ILE A 46 -1.76 3.31 -2.51
N GLU A 47 -2.75 3.19 -1.64
CA GLU A 47 -2.59 3.16 -0.20
C GLU A 47 -2.40 1.71 0.28
N LEU A 48 -1.64 1.55 1.36
CA LEU A 48 -1.48 0.27 2.04
C LEU A 48 -2.41 0.27 3.26
N HIS A 49 -3.11 -0.84 3.50
CA HIS A 49 -4.08 -0.99 4.58
C HIS A 49 -3.84 -2.29 5.35
N HIS A 50 -3.92 -2.28 6.68
CA HIS A 50 -3.90 -3.50 7.50
C HIS A 50 -5.31 -4.11 7.59
N ILE A 51 -5.49 -5.31 7.05
CA ILE A 51 -6.78 -6.01 7.03
C ILE A 51 -7.15 -6.47 8.45
N GLY A 52 -7.88 -5.64 9.18
CA GLY A 52 -8.35 -5.96 10.53
C GLY A 52 -7.90 -4.99 11.63
N GLN A 53 -7.08 -3.98 11.32
CA GLN A 53 -6.59 -2.97 12.29
C GLN A 53 -5.64 -3.50 13.39
N HIS A 54 -4.90 -4.58 13.14
CA HIS A 54 -3.85 -5.10 14.05
C HIS A 54 -2.52 -5.26 13.31
N ALA A 55 -1.38 -5.14 14.02
CA ALA A 55 -0.04 -5.17 13.41
C ALA A 55 0.34 -6.54 12.82
N GLY A 56 -0.24 -7.64 13.33
CA GLY A 56 -0.02 -9.00 12.81
C GLY A 56 -0.95 -9.36 11.63
N SER A 57 -1.86 -8.47 11.25
CA SER A 57 -2.80 -8.72 10.17
C SER A 57 -2.15 -8.57 8.79
N PRO A 58 -2.63 -9.31 7.78
CA PRO A 58 -2.17 -9.14 6.40
C PRO A 58 -2.43 -7.72 5.90
N LEU A 59 -1.60 -7.29 4.95
CA LEU A 59 -1.69 -5.99 4.30
C LEU A 59 -2.55 -6.08 3.03
N ALA A 60 -3.08 -4.96 2.57
CA ALA A 60 -3.76 -4.83 1.28
C ALA A 60 -3.37 -3.54 0.57
N GLU A 61 -3.10 -3.64 -0.72
CA GLU A 61 -2.87 -2.50 -1.60
C GLU A 61 -4.21 -2.05 -2.19
N LEU A 62 -4.69 -0.89 -1.76
CA LEU A 62 -6.00 -0.35 -2.11
C LEU A 62 -5.84 0.98 -2.84
N LYS A 63 -6.67 1.21 -3.86
CA LYS A 63 -6.79 2.56 -4.45
C LYS A 63 -7.42 3.48 -3.41
N THR A 64 -7.11 4.77 -3.44
CA THR A 64 -7.75 5.76 -2.55
C THR A 64 -9.28 5.67 -2.57
N GLU A 65 -9.86 5.40 -3.74
CA GLU A 65 -11.31 5.23 -3.89
C GLU A 65 -11.83 3.93 -3.26
N GLU A 66 -11.06 2.85 -3.28
CA GLU A 66 -11.41 1.60 -2.60
C GLU A 66 -11.26 1.72 -1.07
N HIS A 67 -10.25 2.49 -0.64
CA HIS A 67 -9.91 2.68 0.77
C HIS A 67 -10.80 3.71 1.47
N ARG A 68 -11.18 4.79 0.78
CA ARG A 68 -11.93 5.92 1.37
C ARG A 68 -13.22 6.27 0.63
N GLY A 69 -13.40 5.77 -0.59
CA GLY A 69 -14.58 6.07 -1.40
C GLY A 69 -15.82 5.31 -0.95
N LYS A 70 -16.99 5.82 -1.33
CA LYS A 70 -18.32 5.20 -1.15
C LYS A 70 -18.65 4.68 0.26
N GLY A 71 -18.07 5.24 1.31
CA GLY A 71 -18.33 4.83 2.69
C GLY A 71 -17.45 3.67 3.19
N ASN A 72 -16.52 3.17 2.38
CA ASN A 72 -15.57 2.12 2.78
C ASN A 72 -14.65 2.55 3.92
N ASP A 73 -14.35 3.85 4.08
CA ASP A 73 -13.56 4.36 5.20
C ASP A 73 -14.15 3.91 6.55
N ALA A 74 -15.47 4.02 6.73
CA ALA A 74 -16.14 3.67 7.98
C ALA A 74 -16.23 2.15 8.20
N VAL A 75 -16.12 1.35 7.13
CA VAL A 75 -16.13 -0.12 7.19
C VAL A 75 -14.73 -0.67 7.46
N LEU A 76 -13.71 -0.12 6.78
CA LEU A 76 -12.31 -0.53 6.86
C LEU A 76 -11.62 0.04 8.10
N HIS A 77 -12.01 1.23 8.55
CA HIS A 77 -11.57 1.83 9.81
C HIS A 77 -12.71 1.81 10.81
N ASN A 78 -12.87 0.68 11.50
CA ASN A 78 -13.75 0.61 12.65
C ASN A 78 -13.14 1.44 13.79
N LYS A 79 -13.64 2.69 13.93
CA LYS A 79 -13.20 3.65 14.95
C LYS A 79 -13.62 3.27 16.38
N SER A 80 -14.49 2.27 16.53
CA SER A 80 -14.89 1.71 17.82
C SER A 80 -13.94 0.62 18.31
N LYS A 81 -12.98 0.18 17.49
CA LYS A 81 -11.90 -0.72 17.91
C LYS A 81 -10.63 0.08 18.21
N GLU A 82 -10.02 -0.20 19.35
CA GLU A 82 -8.65 0.24 19.61
C GLU A 82 -7.73 -0.38 18.55
N THR A 83 -6.98 0.48 17.89
CA THR A 83 -5.99 0.08 16.90
C THR A 83 -4.68 -0.22 17.63
N GLU A 84 -4.22 -1.46 17.55
CA GLU A 84 -2.88 -1.85 18.03
C GLU A 84 -1.77 -1.41 17.08
N ILE A 85 -2.12 -0.74 15.98
CA ILE A 85 -1.17 -0.26 14.98
C ILE A 85 -0.57 1.07 15.44
N ASP A 86 0.73 1.07 15.69
CA ASP A 86 1.50 2.28 15.83
C ASP A 86 1.70 2.94 14.44
N ARG A 87 1.23 4.18 14.31
CA ARG A 87 1.25 4.89 13.02
C ARG A 87 2.66 5.22 12.55
N GLN A 88 3.61 5.38 13.45
CA GLN A 88 5.00 5.66 13.12
C GLN A 88 5.69 4.39 12.63
N VAL A 89 5.47 3.28 13.34
CA VAL A 89 5.93 1.95 12.90
C VAL A 89 5.34 1.60 11.53
N PHE A 90 4.03 1.82 11.35
CA PHE A 90 3.37 1.54 10.08
C PHE A 90 3.93 2.37 8.92
N GLN A 91 4.37 3.61 9.15
CA GLN A 91 5.00 4.40 8.10
C GLN A 91 6.32 3.77 7.64
N THR A 92 7.14 3.30 8.58
CA THR A 92 8.37 2.57 8.28
C THR A 92 8.08 1.25 7.57
N GLU A 93 7.09 0.48 8.05
CA GLU A 93 6.68 -0.78 7.42
C GLU A 93 6.17 -0.56 6.00
N ARG A 94 5.35 0.46 5.78
CA ARG A 94 4.85 0.82 4.44
C ARG A 94 5.98 1.20 3.51
N ALA A 95 6.95 1.98 3.98
CA ALA A 95 8.12 2.34 3.17
C ALA A 95 8.91 1.09 2.78
N GLY A 96 9.21 0.21 3.75
CA GLY A 96 9.91 -1.04 3.49
C GLY A 96 9.15 -1.99 2.57
N HIS A 97 7.82 -2.06 2.71
CA HIS A 97 6.93 -2.83 1.81
C HIS A 97 7.08 -2.37 0.36
N TRP A 98 6.96 -1.07 0.11
CA TRP A 98 7.09 -0.54 -1.26
C TRP A 98 8.50 -0.73 -1.82
N GLN A 99 9.53 -0.54 -0.99
CA GLN A 99 10.91 -0.79 -1.39
C GLN A 99 11.12 -2.25 -1.79
N ALA A 100 10.62 -3.20 -1.01
CA ALA A 100 10.65 -4.62 -1.36
C ALA A 100 9.87 -4.89 -2.65
N ARG A 101 8.66 -4.33 -2.80
CA ARG A 101 7.84 -4.47 -4.02
C ARG A 101 8.52 -3.99 -5.28
N ALA A 102 9.30 -2.92 -5.19
CA ALA A 102 10.06 -2.38 -6.31
C ALA A 102 11.21 -3.29 -6.76
N ASN A 103 11.76 -4.07 -5.82
CA ASN A 103 12.81 -5.05 -6.09
C ASN A 103 12.23 -6.38 -6.59
N GLU A 104 11.12 -6.85 -6.03
CA GLU A 104 10.45 -8.09 -6.46
C GLU A 104 9.70 -7.95 -7.79
N GLY A 105 9.09 -6.81 -8.07
CA GLY A 105 8.39 -6.54 -9.34
C GLY A 105 9.30 -6.20 -10.52
N GLY A 106 10.61 -6.42 -10.38
CA GLY A 106 11.63 -6.01 -11.35
C GLY A 106 12.22 -7.14 -12.20
N ASN A 107 11.63 -8.33 -12.20
CA ASN A 107 12.11 -9.49 -12.96
C ASN A 107 11.14 -9.92 -14.06
#